data_AF-A0A6G4WKT3-F1
#
_entry.id   AF-A0A6G4WKT3-F1
#
_cell.length_a   1.000
_cell.length_b   1.000
_cell.length_c   1.000
_cell.angle_alpha   90.00
_cell.angle_beta   90.00
_cell.angle_gamma   90.00
#
_symmetry.space_group_name_H-M   'P 1'
#
loop_
_entity.id
_entity.type
_entity.pdbx_description
1 polymer ?
#
loop_
_entity_poly.entity_id
_entity_poly.type
_entity_poly.pdbx_seq_one_letter_code
_entity_poly.pdbx_strand_id
1 'polypeptide(L)'
;MSNHPPFRKVFEGVATCSQMFALFNRHSDTPGVDPLSGKPYASEWFEIAASEYHFMLDLLPPLFQRTGMFGMSEHKAGNVTSVFFAIRIRSRERWFHGFCDLSDKRSPDAMRAAIIAHETGAVDSMTREEKLEAIWSATHADFKGIAGEANPDAWPPQHHGKRTILVYTIGQGTTLKLLEDLTDEEIDSRMLAIRARSRRGGGNDADPS
;
A
#
# COMPACT_ATOMS: atom_id res chain seq x y z
N MET A 1 -27.58 9.41 10.18
CA MET A 1 -26.64 8.49 9.50
C MET A 1 -25.99 9.30 8.41
N SER A 2 -24.70 9.62 8.53
CA SER A 2 -23.99 10.43 7.52
C SER A 2 -23.99 9.65 6.21
N ASN A 3 -24.64 10.19 5.19
CA ASN A 3 -24.91 9.52 3.90
C ASN A 3 -23.67 9.63 2.98
N HIS A 4 -22.49 9.29 3.51
CA HIS A 4 -21.25 9.35 2.74
C HIS A 4 -21.16 8.13 1.82
N PRO A 5 -20.76 8.32 0.55
CA PRO A 5 -20.45 7.19 -0.32
C PRO A 5 -19.35 6.33 0.31
N PRO A 6 -19.33 5.01 0.04
CA PRO A 6 -18.35 4.10 0.60
C PRO A 6 -16.92 4.55 0.24
N PHE A 7 -15.99 4.41 1.19
CA PHE A 7 -14.59 4.74 0.96
C PHE A 7 -13.98 3.87 -0.13
N ARG A 8 -13.37 4.50 -1.12
CA ARG A 8 -12.88 3.83 -2.33
C ARG A 8 -11.43 4.18 -2.63
N LYS A 9 -10.62 3.15 -2.86
CA LYS A 9 -9.28 3.31 -3.42
C LYS A 9 -9.39 3.61 -4.92
N VAL A 10 -8.79 4.72 -5.35
CA VAL A 10 -8.90 5.18 -6.76
C VAL A 10 -7.66 4.96 -7.60
N PHE A 11 -6.55 4.60 -6.96
CA PHE A 11 -5.30 4.29 -7.63
C PHE A 11 -4.65 3.07 -6.98
N GLU A 12 -4.31 2.10 -7.82
CA GLU A 12 -3.61 0.89 -7.39
C GLU A 12 -2.09 1.12 -7.43
N GLY A 13 -1.42 0.89 -6.28
CA GLY A 13 0.00 1.19 -6.13
C GLY A 13 0.28 2.49 -5.40
N VAL A 14 1.56 2.88 -5.42
CA VAL A 14 2.06 4.11 -4.80
C VAL A 14 2.16 5.17 -5.89
N ALA A 15 1.36 6.24 -5.78
CA ALA A 15 1.34 7.30 -6.78
C ALA A 15 2.65 8.10 -6.74
N THR A 16 3.23 8.33 -7.92
CA THR A 16 4.31 9.31 -8.11
C THR A 16 3.79 10.74 -7.94
N CYS A 17 4.68 11.71 -7.73
CA CYS A 17 4.33 13.13 -7.67
C CYS A 17 3.41 13.60 -8.84
N SER A 18 3.76 13.29 -10.09
CA SER A 18 2.92 13.65 -11.26
C SER A 18 1.55 12.97 -11.22
N GLN A 19 1.48 11.69 -10.81
CA GLN A 19 0.22 10.97 -10.67
C GLN A 19 -0.63 11.52 -9.52
N MET A 20 -0.02 11.92 -8.41
CA MET A 20 -0.72 12.56 -7.29
C MET A 20 -1.42 13.84 -7.74
N PHE A 21 -0.73 14.72 -8.49
CA PHE A 21 -1.34 15.93 -9.03
C PHE A 21 -2.44 15.65 -10.06
N ALA A 22 -2.30 14.59 -10.87
CA ALA A 22 -3.36 14.16 -11.77
C ALA A 22 -4.58 13.64 -11.00
N LEU A 23 -4.38 12.85 -9.95
CA LEU A 23 -5.44 12.34 -9.08
C LEU A 23 -6.14 13.46 -8.30
N PHE A 24 -5.42 14.53 -7.93
CA PHE A 24 -6.01 15.73 -7.34
C PHE A 24 -7.03 16.40 -8.25
N ASN A 25 -6.89 16.27 -9.56
CA ASN A 25 -7.75 16.90 -10.56
C ASN A 25 -8.59 15.89 -11.34
N ARG A 26 -8.70 14.64 -10.88
CA ARG A 26 -9.32 13.54 -11.64
C ARG A 26 -10.74 13.82 -12.15
N HIS A 27 -11.49 14.67 -11.46
CA HIS A 27 -12.87 15.02 -11.82
C HIS A 27 -13.01 16.45 -12.36
N SER A 28 -11.92 17.10 -12.78
CA SER A 28 -11.97 18.48 -13.33
C SER A 28 -12.84 18.58 -14.59
N ASP A 29 -12.89 17.51 -15.39
CA ASP A 29 -13.56 17.48 -16.69
C ASP A 29 -14.83 16.62 -16.70
N THR A 30 -15.35 16.23 -15.52
CA THR A 30 -16.54 15.36 -15.44
C THR A 30 -17.80 16.12 -15.89
N PRO A 31 -18.46 15.73 -17.00
CA PRO A 31 -19.61 16.45 -17.51
C PRO A 31 -20.79 16.41 -16.53
N GLY A 32 -21.46 17.55 -16.31
CA GLY A 32 -22.65 17.64 -15.46
C GLY A 32 -22.37 17.66 -13.95
N VAL A 33 -21.11 17.71 -13.55
CA VAL A 33 -20.68 17.86 -12.16
C VAL A 33 -20.25 19.29 -11.91
N ASP A 34 -20.76 19.91 -10.84
CA ASP A 34 -20.26 21.20 -10.38
C ASP A 34 -18.81 21.05 -9.87
N PRO A 35 -17.81 21.67 -10.53
CA PRO A 35 -16.40 21.58 -10.13
C PRO A 35 -16.14 22.09 -8.71
N LEU A 36 -17.00 22.97 -8.21
CA LEU A 36 -16.90 23.56 -6.86
C LEU A 36 -17.63 22.74 -5.80
N SER A 37 -18.36 21.68 -6.16
CA SER A 37 -19.13 20.89 -5.21
C SER A 37 -18.28 19.96 -4.34
N GLY A 38 -17.13 19.50 -4.85
CA GLY A 38 -16.23 18.54 -4.18
C GLY A 38 -16.80 17.13 -4.00
N LYS A 39 -18.11 16.94 -4.20
CA LYS A 39 -18.82 15.67 -4.07
C LYS A 39 -18.21 14.48 -4.84
N PRO A 40 -17.69 14.64 -6.07
CA PRO A 40 -17.08 13.51 -6.80
C PRO A 40 -15.84 12.94 -6.13
N TYR A 41 -15.11 13.79 -5.41
CA TYR A 41 -13.88 13.40 -4.72
C TYR A 41 -14.17 12.75 -3.36
N ALA A 42 -15.37 12.96 -2.79
CA ALA A 42 -15.68 12.53 -1.44
C ALA A 42 -15.47 11.03 -1.26
N SER A 43 -14.79 10.65 -0.17
CA SER A 43 -14.49 9.26 0.17
C SER A 43 -13.48 8.54 -0.75
N GLU A 44 -12.84 9.25 -1.69
CA GLU A 44 -11.75 8.70 -2.51
C GLU A 44 -10.38 8.81 -1.81
N TRP A 45 -9.56 7.78 -1.94
CA TRP A 45 -8.21 7.74 -1.36
C TRP A 45 -7.21 6.94 -2.22
N PHE A 46 -5.92 7.20 -2.01
CA PHE A 46 -4.83 6.48 -2.67
C PHE A 46 -3.54 6.52 -1.84
N GLU A 47 -2.59 5.64 -2.18
CA GLU A 47 -1.29 5.56 -1.52
C GLU A 47 -0.26 6.46 -2.21
N ILE A 48 0.61 7.10 -1.44
CA ILE A 48 1.70 7.98 -1.90
C ILE A 48 3.01 7.58 -1.22
N ALA A 49 4.15 8.04 -1.74
CA ALA A 49 5.42 7.86 -1.07
C ALA A 49 5.64 8.91 0.04
N ALA A 50 6.57 8.61 0.95
CA ALA A 50 6.94 9.50 2.05
C ALA A 50 7.39 10.87 1.57
N SER A 51 8.12 10.93 0.44
CA SER A 51 8.58 12.17 -0.19
C SER A 51 7.43 13.12 -0.50
N GLU A 52 6.36 12.62 -1.13
CA GLU A 52 5.18 13.39 -1.49
C GLU A 52 4.40 13.83 -0.25
N TYR A 53 4.31 12.99 0.79
CA TYR A 53 3.69 13.37 2.06
C TYR A 53 4.40 14.56 2.71
N HIS A 54 5.72 14.49 2.83
CA HIS A 54 6.53 15.55 3.44
C HIS A 54 6.57 16.80 2.56
N PHE A 55 6.69 16.64 1.24
CA PHE A 55 6.61 17.74 0.29
C PHE A 55 5.31 18.54 0.45
N MET A 56 4.18 17.85 0.55
CA MET A 56 2.87 18.52 0.71
C MET A 56 2.71 19.16 2.09
N LEU A 57 3.33 18.60 3.13
CA LEU A 57 3.34 19.20 4.47
C LEU A 57 4.13 20.51 4.52
N ASP A 58 5.24 20.58 3.77
CA ASP A 58 6.13 21.75 3.74
C ASP A 58 5.64 22.85 2.78
N LEU A 59 4.72 22.52 1.87
CA LEU A 59 4.27 23.44 0.82
C LEU A 59 3.47 24.62 1.37
N LEU A 60 2.54 24.36 2.30
CA LEU A 60 1.66 25.37 2.90
C LEU A 60 1.34 25.00 4.36
N PRO A 61 1.09 25.99 5.24
CA PRO A 61 0.63 25.71 6.60
C PRO A 61 -0.64 24.85 6.58
N PRO A 62 -0.69 23.73 7.32
CA PRO A 62 -1.83 22.83 7.30
C PRO A 62 -3.05 23.49 7.96
N LEU A 63 -4.24 23.19 7.43
CA LEU A 63 -5.51 23.60 8.05
C LEU A 63 -5.66 23.01 9.46
N PHE A 64 -5.23 21.76 9.61
CA PHE A 64 -5.11 21.09 10.89
C PHE A 64 -3.99 20.05 10.80
N GLN A 65 -3.38 19.76 11.94
CA GLN A 65 -2.43 18.67 12.09
C GLN A 65 -2.79 17.86 13.35
N ARG A 66 -2.86 16.55 13.21
CA ARG A 66 -3.13 15.58 14.28
C ARG A 66 -2.14 14.42 14.17
N THR A 67 -2.11 13.52 15.16
CA THR A 67 -1.21 12.37 15.18
C THR A 67 -1.30 11.56 13.88
N GLY A 68 -0.26 11.63 13.04
CA GLY A 68 -0.16 10.93 11.77
C GLY A 68 -1.14 11.40 10.69
N MET A 69 -1.67 12.62 10.74
CA MET A 69 -2.44 13.20 9.63
C MET A 69 -2.41 14.72 9.60
N PHE A 70 -2.58 15.31 8.43
CA PHE A 70 -2.81 16.75 8.28
C PHE A 70 -3.75 17.03 7.10
N GLY A 71 -4.50 18.12 7.20
CA GLY A 71 -5.33 18.63 6.10
C GLY A 71 -4.68 19.82 5.42
N MET A 72 -4.75 19.90 4.10
CA MET A 72 -4.31 21.08 3.35
C MET A 72 -5.19 22.29 3.66
N SER A 73 -4.58 23.48 3.68
CA SER A 73 -5.28 24.77 3.85
C SER A 73 -6.16 25.14 2.65
N GLU A 74 -5.78 24.70 1.45
CA GLU A 74 -6.60 24.86 0.25
C GLU A 74 -7.72 23.81 0.23
N HIS A 75 -8.96 24.29 0.30
CA HIS A 75 -10.14 23.45 0.07
C HIS A 75 -10.17 23.09 -1.41
N LYS A 76 -10.33 21.80 -1.71
CA LYS A 76 -10.34 21.35 -3.10
C LYS A 76 -11.59 21.85 -3.82
N ALA A 77 -12.73 21.71 -3.18
CA ALA A 77 -14.04 22.17 -3.64
C ALA A 77 -15.08 21.98 -2.51
N GLY A 78 -15.87 23.01 -2.21
CA GLY A 78 -16.82 23.00 -1.10
C GLY A 78 -16.16 22.71 0.25
N ASN A 79 -16.73 21.78 1.02
CA ASN A 79 -16.19 21.35 2.32
C ASN A 79 -15.23 20.15 2.22
N VAL A 80 -14.94 19.68 1.00
CA VAL A 80 -14.04 18.54 0.76
C VAL A 80 -12.59 19.02 0.72
N THR A 81 -11.78 18.44 1.61
CA THR A 81 -10.38 18.82 1.81
C THR A 81 -9.45 17.64 1.57
N SER A 82 -8.30 17.92 0.96
CA SER A 82 -7.19 16.98 0.84
C SER A 82 -6.59 16.70 2.22
N VAL A 83 -6.69 15.46 2.69
CA VAL A 83 -6.09 15.01 3.95
C VAL A 83 -5.04 13.96 3.67
N PHE A 84 -3.88 14.11 4.30
CA PHE A 84 -2.76 13.20 4.21
C PHE A 84 -2.65 12.38 5.49
N PHE A 85 -2.33 11.11 5.35
CA PHE A 85 -2.25 10.15 6.45
C PHE A 85 -0.90 9.45 6.46
N ALA A 86 -0.22 9.44 7.61
CA ALA A 86 0.86 8.52 7.93
C ALA A 86 0.27 7.42 8.81
N ILE A 87 0.20 6.19 8.28
CA ILE A 87 -0.44 5.05 8.94
C ILE A 87 0.58 3.94 9.10
N ARG A 88 0.68 3.41 10.33
CA ARG A 88 1.48 2.22 10.60
C ARG A 88 0.64 0.97 10.39
N ILE A 89 0.97 0.20 9.36
CA ILE A 89 0.30 -1.06 9.00
C ILE A 89 1.35 -2.16 9.10
N ARG A 90 1.14 -3.14 9.98
CA ARG A 90 2.06 -4.28 10.21
C ARG A 90 3.50 -3.84 10.42
N SER A 91 3.68 -2.91 11.37
CA SER A 91 4.99 -2.34 11.75
C SER A 91 5.70 -1.53 10.66
N ARG A 92 5.06 -1.25 9.53
CA ARG A 92 5.60 -0.38 8.47
C ARG A 92 4.80 0.91 8.37
N GLU A 93 5.49 2.03 8.29
CA GLU A 93 4.85 3.30 7.95
C GLU A 93 4.54 3.34 6.46
N ARG A 94 3.32 3.74 6.16
CA ARG A 94 2.80 3.94 4.80
C ARG A 94 2.05 5.26 4.77
N TRP A 95 2.09 5.92 3.62
CA TRP A 95 1.52 7.25 3.44
C TRP A 95 0.39 7.23 2.44
N PHE A 96 -0.67 7.95 2.75
CA PHE A 96 -1.89 7.99 1.96
C PHE A 96 -2.40 9.41 1.83
N HIS A 97 -3.16 9.64 0.77
CA HIS A 97 -3.99 10.80 0.59
C HIS A 97 -5.45 10.36 0.51
N GLY A 98 -6.35 11.15 1.08
CA GLY A 98 -7.79 10.97 0.92
C GLY A 98 -8.55 12.27 0.99
N PHE A 99 -9.68 12.32 0.30
CA PHE A 99 -10.57 13.47 0.27
C PHE A 99 -11.65 13.35 1.34
N CYS A 100 -11.57 14.21 2.35
CA CYS A 100 -12.48 14.18 3.50
C CYS A 100 -13.43 15.38 3.47
N ASP A 101 -14.72 15.13 3.71
CA ASP A 101 -15.70 16.19 3.92
C ASP A 101 -15.60 16.69 5.37
N LEU A 102 -15.04 17.89 5.56
CA LEU A 102 -14.82 18.45 6.89
C LEU A 102 -16.10 18.98 7.55
N SER A 103 -17.24 18.98 6.85
CA SER A 103 -18.56 19.16 7.49
C SER A 103 -18.81 18.08 8.53
N ASP A 104 -18.35 16.85 8.26
CA ASP A 104 -18.32 15.75 9.22
C ASP A 104 -16.93 15.68 9.88
N LYS A 105 -16.85 16.10 11.14
CA LYS A 105 -15.60 16.08 11.93
C LYS A 105 -14.99 14.68 12.07
N ARG A 106 -15.75 13.61 11.81
CA ARG A 106 -15.29 12.21 11.86
C ARG A 106 -14.75 11.72 10.51
N SER A 107 -14.95 12.46 9.41
CA SER A 107 -14.56 12.03 8.07
C SER A 107 -13.07 11.63 7.96
N PRO A 108 -12.10 12.39 8.50
CA PRO A 108 -10.69 11.98 8.46
C PRO A 108 -10.39 10.69 9.23
N ASP A 109 -10.97 10.52 10.41
CA ASP A 109 -10.75 9.33 11.23
C ASP A 109 -11.44 8.09 10.62
N ALA A 110 -12.63 8.27 10.03
CA ALA A 110 -13.34 7.23 9.30
C ALA A 110 -12.58 6.80 8.03
N MET A 111 -12.01 7.75 7.29
CA MET A 111 -11.13 7.48 6.14
C MET A 111 -9.91 6.66 6.55
N ARG A 112 -9.21 7.08 7.61
CA ARG A 112 -8.06 6.33 8.16
C ARG A 112 -8.45 4.89 8.51
N ALA A 113 -9.57 4.70 9.20
CA ALA A 113 -10.05 3.37 9.58
C ALA A 113 -10.36 2.50 8.34
N ALA A 114 -10.97 3.08 7.31
CA ALA A 114 -11.27 2.39 6.06
C ALA A 114 -9.98 1.99 5.30
N ILE A 115 -8.97 2.86 5.26
CA ILE A 115 -7.66 2.55 4.66
C ILE A 115 -7.00 1.38 5.41
N ILE A 116 -6.99 1.42 6.74
CA ILE A 116 -6.43 0.32 7.56
C ILE A 116 -7.16 -0.98 7.23
N ALA A 117 -8.50 -0.99 7.32
CA ALA A 117 -9.30 -2.19 7.07
C ALA A 117 -9.09 -2.76 5.66
N HIS A 118 -9.02 -1.89 4.64
CA HIS A 118 -8.77 -2.31 3.26
C HIS A 118 -7.37 -2.91 3.10
N GLU A 119 -6.34 -2.24 3.62
CA GLU A 119 -4.95 -2.66 3.44
C GLU A 119 -4.56 -3.84 4.32
N THR A 120 -5.20 -4.06 5.48
CA THR A 120 -5.02 -5.27 6.29
C THR A 120 -5.85 -6.43 5.74
N GLY A 121 -7.15 -6.20 5.49
CA GLY A 121 -8.10 -7.23 5.08
C GLY A 121 -7.73 -7.88 3.75
N ALA A 122 -7.12 -7.12 2.84
CA ALA A 122 -6.68 -7.67 1.58
C ALA A 122 -5.62 -8.78 1.75
N VAL A 123 -4.74 -8.75 2.76
CA VAL A 123 -3.70 -9.78 2.97
C VAL A 123 -4.17 -10.86 3.96
N ASP A 124 -5.06 -10.52 4.88
CA ASP A 124 -5.60 -11.45 5.89
C ASP A 124 -6.61 -12.47 5.32
N SER A 125 -7.05 -12.31 4.07
CA SER A 125 -7.90 -13.29 3.40
C SER A 125 -7.16 -14.54 2.92
N MET A 126 -5.82 -14.51 2.84
CA MET A 126 -5.01 -15.65 2.36
C MET A 126 -4.59 -16.52 3.55
N THR A 127 -4.72 -17.85 3.40
CA THR A 127 -4.18 -18.79 4.39
C THR A 127 -2.66 -18.72 4.42
N ARG A 128 -2.04 -19.23 5.49
CA ARG A 128 -0.58 -19.24 5.61
C ARG A 128 0.05 -20.03 4.45
N GLU A 129 -0.54 -21.17 4.10
CA GLU A 129 -0.11 -22.03 3.00
C GLU A 129 -0.19 -21.30 1.65
N GLU A 130 -1.30 -20.60 1.38
CA GLU A 130 -1.45 -19.79 0.16
C GLU A 130 -0.41 -18.68 0.08
N LYS A 131 -0.09 -18.02 1.21
CA LYS A 131 0.97 -17.02 1.26
C LYS A 131 2.34 -17.65 0.97
N LEU A 132 2.64 -18.83 1.52
CA LEU A 132 3.89 -19.53 1.25
C LEU A 132 4.02 -19.94 -0.22
N GLU A 133 2.95 -20.44 -0.85
CA GLU A 133 2.93 -20.76 -2.28
C GLU A 133 3.12 -19.51 -3.16
N ALA A 134 2.44 -18.40 -2.83
CA ALA A 134 2.63 -17.14 -3.54
C ALA A 134 4.08 -16.65 -3.43
N ILE A 135 4.68 -16.75 -2.24
CA ILE A 135 6.10 -16.43 -2.02
C ILE A 135 7.00 -17.33 -2.84
N TRP A 136 6.78 -18.64 -2.82
CA TRP A 136 7.56 -19.60 -3.59
C TRP A 136 7.50 -19.32 -5.10
N SER A 137 6.30 -19.05 -5.62
CA SER A 137 6.06 -18.76 -7.02
C SER A 137 6.75 -17.46 -7.46
N ALA A 138 6.61 -16.39 -6.67
CA ALA A 138 7.17 -15.08 -6.99
C ALA A 138 8.68 -14.94 -6.71
N THR A 139 9.28 -15.88 -5.98
CA THR A 139 10.73 -15.89 -5.72
C THR A 139 11.48 -16.41 -6.94
N HIS A 140 12.52 -15.68 -7.35
CA HIS A 140 13.38 -16.05 -8.48
C HIS A 140 14.07 -17.40 -8.23
N ALA A 141 14.33 -18.17 -9.29
CA ALA A 141 14.96 -19.48 -9.21
C ALA A 141 16.27 -19.45 -8.43
N ASP A 142 17.14 -18.46 -8.67
CA ASP A 142 18.43 -18.31 -7.98
C ASP A 142 18.31 -18.07 -6.46
N PHE A 143 17.13 -17.68 -5.97
CA PHE A 143 16.88 -17.40 -4.55
C PHE A 143 16.02 -18.46 -3.87
N LYS A 144 15.73 -19.58 -4.55
CA LYS A 144 14.97 -20.69 -3.98
C LYS A 144 15.57 -22.03 -4.38
N GLY A 145 15.34 -23.07 -3.59
CA GLY A 145 15.89 -24.39 -3.88
C GLY A 145 15.34 -25.46 -2.95
N ILE A 146 15.92 -26.65 -3.01
CA ILE A 146 15.55 -27.77 -2.15
C ILE A 146 16.68 -28.02 -1.15
N ALA A 147 16.32 -28.15 0.13
CA ALA A 147 17.25 -28.48 1.20
C ALA A 147 17.92 -29.83 0.91
N GLY A 148 19.26 -29.85 1.00
CA GLY A 148 20.08 -31.02 0.77
C GLY A 148 20.42 -31.32 -0.70
N GLU A 149 19.84 -30.62 -1.69
CA GLU A 149 20.09 -30.90 -3.10
C GLU A 149 21.46 -30.36 -3.57
N ALA A 150 21.77 -29.10 -3.29
CA ALA A 150 23.03 -28.47 -3.68
C ALA A 150 24.18 -28.78 -2.70
N ASN A 151 23.86 -28.98 -1.42
CA ASN A 151 24.82 -29.32 -0.38
C ASN A 151 24.12 -30.17 0.71
N PRO A 152 24.26 -31.50 0.67
CA PRO A 152 23.65 -32.41 1.65
C PRO A 152 24.09 -32.15 3.09
N ASP A 153 25.33 -31.69 3.30
CA ASP A 153 25.89 -31.45 4.63
C ASP A 153 25.44 -30.10 5.23
N ALA A 154 24.90 -29.19 4.41
CA ALA A 154 24.39 -27.90 4.88
C ALA A 154 23.04 -28.01 5.61
N TRP A 155 22.38 -29.17 5.55
CA TRP A 155 21.06 -29.41 6.12
C TRP A 155 21.02 -30.70 6.92
N PRO A 156 20.40 -30.72 8.12
CA PRO A 156 20.08 -31.97 8.80
C PRO A 156 19.22 -32.88 7.89
N PRO A 157 19.42 -34.20 7.92
CA PRO A 157 18.70 -35.15 7.05
C PRO A 157 17.17 -35.02 7.10
N GLN A 158 16.62 -34.58 8.24
CA GLN A 158 15.19 -34.39 8.48
C GLN A 158 14.58 -33.25 7.63
N HIS A 159 15.40 -32.34 7.15
CA HIS A 159 14.99 -31.19 6.34
C HIS A 159 15.24 -31.41 4.85
N HIS A 160 15.92 -32.51 4.47
CA HIS A 160 16.18 -32.80 3.06
C HIS A 160 14.86 -32.94 2.28
N GLY A 161 14.83 -32.42 1.06
CA GLY A 161 13.63 -32.43 0.21
C GLY A 161 12.64 -31.29 0.48
N LYS A 162 12.86 -30.47 1.52
CA LYS A 162 11.99 -29.31 1.81
C LYS A 162 12.39 -28.07 1.00
N ARG A 163 11.40 -27.21 0.71
CA ARG A 163 11.62 -25.96 -0.01
C ARG A 163 12.38 -24.95 0.84
N THR A 164 13.41 -24.34 0.26
CA THR A 164 14.27 -23.34 0.88
C THR A 164 14.28 -22.05 0.09
N ILE A 165 14.55 -20.96 0.80
CA ILE A 165 14.51 -19.61 0.26
C ILE A 165 15.58 -18.75 0.91
N LEU A 166 16.24 -17.93 0.09
CA LEU A 166 17.18 -16.92 0.57
C LEU A 166 16.41 -15.76 1.21
N VAL A 167 16.72 -15.46 2.47
CA VAL A 167 16.14 -14.36 3.25
C VAL A 167 17.25 -13.39 3.61
N TYR A 168 17.06 -12.13 3.23
CA TYR A 168 17.92 -11.05 3.68
C TYR A 168 17.35 -10.42 4.95
N THR A 169 18.10 -10.51 6.04
CA THR A 169 17.74 -9.91 7.31
C THR A 169 18.76 -8.83 7.65
N ILE A 170 18.28 -7.61 7.88
CA ILE A 170 19.14 -6.48 8.24
C ILE A 170 19.92 -6.84 9.52
N GLY A 171 21.25 -6.75 9.46
CA GLY A 171 22.15 -7.08 10.57
C GLY A 171 22.60 -8.55 10.65
N GLN A 172 21.90 -9.49 10.02
CA GLN A 172 22.30 -10.91 9.96
C GLN A 172 22.78 -11.34 8.56
N GLY A 173 22.59 -10.50 7.56
CA GLY A 173 22.97 -10.78 6.18
C GLY A 173 21.99 -11.72 5.49
N THR A 174 22.48 -12.38 4.45
CA THR A 174 21.70 -13.31 3.64
C THR A 174 21.77 -14.70 4.24
N THR A 175 20.65 -15.22 4.71
CA THR A 175 20.53 -16.56 5.31
C THR A 175 19.62 -17.45 4.46
N LEU A 176 19.94 -18.73 4.37
CA LEU A 176 19.09 -19.72 3.71
C LEU A 176 18.15 -20.31 4.77
N LYS A 177 16.84 -20.21 4.57
CA LYS A 177 15.81 -20.71 5.48
C LYS A 177 14.88 -21.70 4.77
N LEU A 178 14.21 -22.55 5.55
CA LEU A 178 13.08 -23.32 5.05
C LEU A 178 11.90 -22.38 4.80
N LEU A 179 11.15 -22.62 3.72
CA LEU A 179 9.99 -21.82 3.36
C LEU A 179 8.90 -21.91 4.45
N GLU A 180 8.73 -23.08 5.06
CA GLU A 180 7.75 -23.31 6.12
C GLU A 180 8.10 -22.61 7.44
N ASP A 181 9.37 -22.26 7.66
CA ASP A 181 9.88 -21.62 8.88
C ASP A 181 9.88 -20.09 8.79
N LEU A 182 9.33 -19.51 7.73
CA LEU A 182 9.15 -18.06 7.63
C LEU A 182 8.21 -17.57 8.74
N THR A 183 8.61 -16.52 9.46
CA THR A 183 7.74 -15.90 10.46
C THR A 183 6.59 -15.15 9.78
N ASP A 184 5.51 -14.88 10.51
CA ASP A 184 4.37 -14.14 9.95
C ASP A 184 4.77 -12.74 9.47
N GLU A 185 5.74 -12.09 10.13
CA GLU A 185 6.30 -10.81 9.68
C GLU A 185 7.09 -10.95 8.37
N GLU A 186 7.88 -12.01 8.21
CA GLU A 186 8.62 -12.28 6.98
C GLU A 186 7.67 -12.59 5.83
N ILE A 187 6.63 -13.39 6.10
CA ILE A 187 5.56 -13.71 5.15
C ILE A 187 4.86 -12.43 4.71
N ASP A 188 4.40 -11.61 5.65
CA ASP A 188 3.68 -10.38 5.36
C ASP A 188 4.53 -9.37 4.59
N SER A 189 5.81 -9.23 4.96
CA SER A 189 6.75 -8.37 4.24
C SER A 189 6.92 -8.79 2.77
N ARG A 190 7.04 -10.10 2.51
CA ARG A 190 7.15 -10.65 1.15
C ARG A 190 5.84 -10.55 0.38
N MET A 191 4.69 -10.81 1.01
CA MET A 191 3.38 -10.66 0.39
C MET A 191 3.12 -9.23 -0.06
N LEU A 192 3.51 -8.24 0.76
CA LEU A 192 3.47 -6.83 0.39
C LEU A 192 4.38 -6.54 -0.82
N ALA A 193 5.59 -7.07 -0.84
CA ALA A 193 6.51 -6.90 -1.96
C ALA A 193 5.97 -7.51 -3.27
N ILE A 194 5.34 -8.69 -3.20
CA ILE A 194 4.72 -9.36 -4.34
C ILE A 194 3.58 -8.51 -4.90
N ARG A 195 2.72 -7.96 -4.03
CA ARG A 195 1.67 -7.03 -4.45
C ARG A 195 2.24 -5.75 -5.06
N ALA A 196 3.28 -5.19 -4.47
CA ALA A 196 3.95 -4.02 -5.03
C ALA A 196 4.53 -4.28 -6.43
N ARG A 197 5.07 -5.50 -6.68
CA ARG A 197 5.56 -5.91 -8.00
C ARG A 197 4.43 -6.14 -9.00
N SER A 198 3.38 -6.86 -8.61
CA SER A 198 2.18 -7.05 -9.44
C SER A 198 1.54 -5.71 -9.83
N ARG A 199 1.57 -4.72 -8.93
CA ARG A 199 1.09 -3.35 -9.18
C ARG A 199 1.96 -2.54 -10.15
N ARG A 200 3.24 -2.93 -10.36
CA ARG A 200 4.17 -2.24 -11.27
C ARG A 200 4.18 -2.83 -12.68
N GLY A 201 3.80 -4.10 -12.84
CA GLY A 201 3.81 -4.82 -14.12
C GLY A 201 2.59 -4.59 -15.02
N GLY A 202 1.55 -3.88 -14.56
CA GLY A 202 0.31 -3.66 -15.31
C GLY A 202 0.33 -2.49 -16.30
N GLY A 203 1.51 -1.90 -16.57
CA GLY A 203 1.64 -0.70 -17.39
C GLY A 203 2.82 -0.78 -18.34
N ASN A 204 2.84 -1.78 -19.23
CA ASN A 204 3.53 -1.71 -20.52
C ASN A 204 3.17 -2.95 -21.33
N ASP A 205 2.11 -2.85 -22.12
CA ASP A 205 1.91 -3.62 -23.35
C ASP A 205 1.01 -2.77 -24.26
N ALA A 206 1.61 -1.72 -24.80
CA ALA A 206 1.12 -1.03 -25.99
C ALA A 206 2.35 -0.67 -26.81
N ASP A 207 2.85 -1.66 -27.54
CA ASP A 207 3.84 -1.47 -28.59
C ASP A 207 3.12 -0.80 -29.78
N PRO A 208 3.57 0.36 -30.29
CA PRO A 208 2.97 0.95 -31.47
C PRO A 208 3.53 0.25 -32.72
N SER A 209 2.66 -0.42 -33.46
CA SER A 209 2.87 -0.70 -34.90
C SER A 209 2.23 0.40 -35.73
#